data_AF-A0A7S2PSS3-F1
#
_entry.id   AF-A0A7S2PSS3-F1
#
_cell.length_a   1.000
_cell.length_b   1.000
_cell.length_c   1.000
_cell.angle_alpha   90.00
_cell.angle_beta   90.00
_cell.angle_gamma   90.00
#
_symmetry.space_group_name_H-M   'P 1'
#
loop_
_entity.id
_entity.type
_entity.pdbx_description
1 polymer ?
#
loop_
_entity_poly.entity_id
_entity_poly.type
_entity_poly.pdbx_seq_one_letter_code
_entity_poly.pdbx_strand_id
1 'polypeptide(L)'
;PRPAPPRRFAAMRSSTSLPVRALFERLDHAALAEPDPFPEDVARWAAFLPEHVRNCHVRSVVGRFHRGATAGSDEECPQAVAQVAGRVWSLSQQAEGCREVQRAIDGAASDEERVAIAREMWSHVLDAARCPHANHVVQKVIATLPNEELSFVVDEVLEGSNHMQVACHKYGCRIVQRLIERRSSGQAEVRRLVDVLLEGALALSLHTYGNYVVQRLLEHAEPAQRLQLVETIRHNLADMCRSPHGCTVLLAAIRCEQGLGQGLLARDIVREEGLAEVIKKT
;
A
#
# COMPACT_ATOMS: atom_id res chain seq x y z
N PRO A 1 -23.15 -54.71 -36.38
CA PRO A 1 -22.44 -53.54 -36.96
C PRO A 1 -23.20 -52.23 -36.63
N ARG A 2 -22.82 -51.56 -35.54
CA ARG A 2 -23.42 -50.29 -35.07
C ARG A 2 -22.62 -49.08 -35.59
N PRO A 3 -23.28 -47.94 -35.86
CA PRO A 3 -22.66 -46.76 -36.46
C PRO A 3 -21.75 -46.02 -35.47
N ALA A 4 -20.73 -45.35 -36.01
CA ALA A 4 -19.76 -44.56 -35.25
C ALA A 4 -20.40 -43.36 -34.53
N PRO A 5 -19.93 -42.99 -33.33
CA PRO A 5 -20.46 -41.83 -32.60
C PRO A 5 -19.93 -40.50 -33.17
N PRO A 6 -20.65 -39.37 -32.96
CA PRO A 6 -20.31 -38.09 -33.53
C PRO A 6 -19.07 -37.47 -32.86
N ARG A 7 -18.30 -36.73 -33.67
CA ARG A 7 -17.14 -35.95 -33.22
C ARG A 7 -17.57 -34.93 -32.16
N ARG A 8 -17.03 -35.07 -30.94
CA ARG A 8 -17.12 -34.03 -29.90
C ARG A 8 -16.35 -32.79 -30.38
N PHE A 9 -17.04 -31.64 -30.35
CA PHE A 9 -16.44 -30.32 -30.46
C PHE A 9 -15.30 -30.18 -29.46
N ALA A 10 -14.15 -29.72 -29.95
CA ALA A 10 -13.03 -29.29 -29.12
C ALA A 10 -13.45 -28.04 -28.34
N ALA A 11 -13.76 -28.20 -27.05
CA ALA A 11 -13.84 -27.07 -26.14
C ALA A 11 -12.41 -26.63 -25.80
N MET A 12 -12.10 -25.37 -26.11
CA MET A 12 -10.87 -24.68 -25.76
C MET A 12 -10.47 -24.94 -24.32
N ARG A 13 -9.22 -25.37 -24.12
CA ARG A 13 -8.57 -25.39 -22.80
C ARG A 13 -8.39 -23.94 -22.35
N SER A 14 -9.21 -23.47 -21.40
CA SER A 14 -8.93 -22.24 -20.65
C SER A 14 -7.95 -22.57 -19.52
N SER A 15 -6.68 -22.35 -19.80
CA SER A 15 -5.59 -22.30 -18.82
C SER A 15 -5.81 -21.10 -17.89
N THR A 16 -6.02 -21.32 -16.58
CA THR A 16 -5.61 -20.45 -15.44
C THR A 16 -6.27 -20.94 -14.13
N SER A 17 -5.68 -21.93 -13.44
CA SER A 17 -6.16 -22.35 -12.10
C SER A 17 -5.09 -23.04 -11.22
N LEU A 18 -3.82 -22.99 -11.61
CA LEU A 18 -2.75 -23.85 -11.06
C LEU A 18 -2.01 -23.32 -9.80
N PRO A 19 -1.77 -22.00 -9.66
CA PRO A 19 -1.17 -21.35 -8.49
C PRO A 19 -1.67 -21.74 -7.09
N VAL A 20 -2.93 -21.42 -6.80
CA VAL A 20 -3.53 -21.57 -5.48
C VAL A 20 -3.82 -23.04 -5.17
N ARG A 21 -4.11 -23.85 -6.20
CA ARG A 21 -4.32 -25.29 -6.05
C ARG A 21 -3.04 -26.01 -5.61
N ALA A 22 -1.88 -25.66 -6.16
CA ALA A 22 -0.60 -26.22 -5.73
C ALA A 22 -0.22 -25.82 -4.30
N LEU A 23 -0.63 -24.62 -3.86
CA LEU A 23 -0.50 -24.17 -2.47
C LEU A 23 -1.34 -25.06 -1.53
N PHE A 24 -2.61 -25.29 -1.87
CA PHE A 24 -3.50 -26.15 -1.07
C PHE A 24 -3.09 -27.62 -1.07
N GLU A 25 -2.66 -28.18 -2.21
CA GLU A 25 -2.19 -29.58 -2.27
C GLU A 25 -0.94 -29.80 -1.39
N ARG A 26 -0.06 -28.79 -1.24
CA ARG A 26 1.10 -28.87 -0.34
C ARG A 26 0.75 -28.64 1.12
N LEU A 27 -0.27 -27.83 1.41
CA LEU A 27 -0.78 -27.61 2.77
C LEU A 27 -1.55 -28.83 3.29
N ASP A 28 -2.35 -29.49 2.45
CA ASP A 28 -3.02 -30.76 2.80
C ASP A 28 -2.00 -31.88 3.04
N HIS A 29 -0.94 -31.96 2.22
CA HIS A 29 0.14 -32.92 2.45
C HIS A 29 0.97 -32.63 3.71
N ALA A 30 1.17 -31.36 4.07
CA ALA A 30 1.87 -30.96 5.29
C ALA A 30 1.02 -31.15 6.55
N ALA A 31 -0.30 -30.96 6.47
CA ALA A 31 -1.23 -31.15 7.59
C ALA A 31 -1.41 -32.61 8.00
N LEU A 32 -1.08 -33.57 7.11
CA LEU A 32 -1.14 -35.00 7.37
C LEU A 32 0.17 -35.59 7.92
N ALA A 33 1.23 -34.78 8.04
CA ALA A 33 2.54 -35.21 8.53
C ALA A 33 2.84 -34.57 9.90
N GLU A 34 2.87 -35.38 10.95
CA GLU A 34 3.35 -35.00 12.29
C GLU A 34 4.61 -35.81 12.65
N PRO A 35 5.59 -35.24 13.39
CA PRO A 35 5.64 -33.86 13.88
C PRO A 35 6.76 -33.04 13.19
N ASP A 36 6.38 -31.83 12.75
CA ASP A 36 7.17 -30.76 12.11
C ASP A 36 7.38 -30.83 10.57
N PRO A 37 6.47 -30.22 9.77
CA PRO A 37 6.51 -30.29 8.31
C PRO A 37 7.19 -29.10 7.60
N PHE A 38 7.87 -28.17 8.29
CA PHE A 38 8.40 -26.94 7.67
C PHE A 38 9.94 -26.87 7.57
N PRO A 39 10.57 -27.45 6.52
CA PRO A 39 11.97 -27.18 6.22
C PRO A 39 12.14 -25.77 5.64
N GLU A 40 13.24 -25.10 6.01
CA GLU A 40 13.56 -23.67 5.88
C GLU A 40 13.53 -23.06 4.44
N ASP A 41 13.20 -23.79 3.39
CA ASP A 41 13.24 -23.32 1.99
C ASP A 41 11.87 -22.86 1.44
N VAL A 42 11.32 -21.81 2.07
CA VAL A 42 10.14 -21.03 1.59
C VAL A 42 10.48 -20.16 0.36
N ALA A 43 11.71 -20.23 -0.15
CA ALA A 43 12.18 -19.48 -1.31
C ALA A 43 11.70 -20.11 -2.64
N ARG A 44 10.44 -19.82 -3.04
CA ARG A 44 9.97 -19.59 -4.44
C ARG A 44 8.44 -19.69 -4.60
N TRP A 45 7.67 -19.16 -3.67
CA TRP A 45 6.20 -19.25 -3.74
C TRP A 45 5.58 -18.27 -4.74
N ALA A 46 6.28 -17.17 -5.07
CA ALA A 46 5.86 -16.17 -6.06
C ALA A 46 5.72 -16.71 -7.50
N ALA A 47 6.41 -17.81 -7.83
CA ALA A 47 6.30 -18.45 -9.13
C ALA A 47 4.92 -19.10 -9.36
N PHE A 48 4.21 -19.41 -8.26
CA PHE A 48 2.93 -20.13 -8.23
C PHE A 48 1.77 -19.18 -7.90
N LEU A 49 1.77 -17.94 -8.37
CA LEU A 49 0.62 -17.01 -8.32
C LEU A 49 0.01 -16.87 -9.73
N PRO A 50 -1.29 -16.53 -9.88
CA PRO A 50 -1.90 -16.28 -11.19
C PRO A 50 -1.11 -15.22 -11.96
N GLU A 51 -1.01 -15.35 -13.29
CA GLU A 51 -0.18 -14.44 -14.09
C GLU A 51 -0.56 -12.97 -13.90
N HIS A 52 -1.84 -12.66 -13.75
CA HIS A 52 -2.31 -11.31 -13.44
C HIS A 52 -1.89 -10.84 -12.04
N VAL A 53 -1.76 -11.73 -11.04
CA VAL A 53 -1.25 -11.43 -9.68
C VAL A 53 0.28 -11.32 -9.65
N ARG A 54 0.98 -12.11 -10.49
CA ARG A 54 2.45 -11.98 -10.70
C ARG A 54 2.79 -10.68 -11.45
N ASN A 55 1.94 -10.29 -12.41
CA ASN A 55 2.10 -9.12 -13.27
C ASN A 55 1.41 -7.87 -12.71
N CYS A 56 0.65 -7.97 -11.62
CA CYS A 56 0.32 -6.85 -10.73
C CYS A 56 1.65 -6.31 -10.20
N HIS A 57 2.29 -5.46 -11.01
CA HIS A 57 3.40 -4.65 -10.60
C HIS A 57 2.92 -3.83 -9.39
N VAL A 58 3.25 -4.29 -8.19
CA VAL A 58 3.88 -3.38 -7.26
C VAL A 58 5.07 -2.85 -8.04
N ARG A 59 4.91 -1.67 -8.66
CA ARG A 59 6.09 -0.88 -9.01
C ARG A 59 6.83 -0.75 -7.70
N SER A 60 7.92 -1.51 -7.56
CA SER A 60 9.01 -1.13 -6.70
C SER A 60 9.25 0.36 -6.93
N VAL A 61 8.89 1.19 -5.95
CA VAL A 61 9.34 2.58 -5.86
C VAL A 61 10.68 2.58 -5.12
N VAL A 62 11.53 1.60 -5.41
CA VAL A 62 12.93 1.59 -5.00
C VAL A 62 13.74 1.26 -6.25
N GLY A 63 14.28 2.31 -6.87
CA GLY A 63 15.34 2.18 -7.88
C GLY A 63 14.91 2.30 -9.34
N ARG A 64 14.41 3.48 -9.75
CA ARG A 64 14.68 3.99 -11.10
C ARG A 64 15.02 5.48 -11.08
N PHE A 65 15.91 5.85 -10.16
CA PHE A 65 16.78 7.01 -10.35
C PHE A 65 18.04 6.49 -11.03
N HIS A 66 18.12 6.56 -12.36
CA HIS A 66 19.40 6.61 -13.08
C HIS A 66 19.19 7.40 -14.39
N ARG A 67 19.63 8.66 -14.32
CA ARG A 67 20.36 9.42 -15.34
C ARG A 67 19.85 9.34 -16.78
N GLY A 68 18.95 10.26 -17.11
CA GLY A 68 18.94 10.95 -18.40
C GLY A 68 19.43 12.38 -18.18
N ALA A 69 20.73 12.55 -17.92
CA ALA A 69 21.37 13.86 -17.95
C ALA A 69 21.56 14.24 -19.43
N THR A 70 20.57 14.91 -20.01
CA THR A 70 20.86 15.81 -21.12
C THR A 70 21.36 17.10 -20.50
N ALA A 71 22.63 17.41 -20.75
CA ALA A 71 23.24 18.68 -20.43
C ALA A 71 22.40 19.80 -21.06
N GLY A 72 21.61 20.47 -20.22
CA GLY A 72 20.97 21.74 -20.48
C GLY A 72 21.36 22.63 -19.31
N SER A 73 22.25 23.56 -19.58
CA SER A 73 22.64 24.63 -18.68
C SER A 73 21.44 25.56 -18.49
N ASP A 74 20.65 25.36 -17.44
CA ASP A 74 19.73 26.39 -16.99
C ASP A 74 19.98 26.61 -15.50
N GLU A 75 20.38 27.84 -15.19
CA GLU A 75 20.47 28.36 -13.83
C GLU A 75 19.11 28.15 -13.14
N GLU A 76 18.98 27.10 -12.32
CA GLU A 76 17.75 26.85 -11.56
C GLU A 76 17.59 27.97 -10.52
N CYS A 77 16.67 28.86 -10.86
CA CYS A 77 16.63 30.23 -10.38
C CYS A 77 15.92 30.36 -9.02
N PRO A 78 16.47 31.13 -8.07
CA PRO A 78 15.78 31.60 -6.85
C PRO A 78 14.39 32.24 -7.08
N GLN A 79 14.02 32.53 -8.34
CA GLN A 79 12.70 33.03 -8.73
C GLN A 79 11.55 32.05 -8.52
N ALA A 80 11.77 30.73 -8.52
CA ALA A 80 10.67 29.76 -8.45
C ALA A 80 9.89 29.84 -7.12
N VAL A 81 10.59 30.06 -6.00
CA VAL A 81 9.98 30.22 -4.68
C VAL A 81 9.21 31.52 -4.57
N ALA A 82 9.80 32.63 -5.03
CA ALA A 82 9.15 33.94 -5.06
C ALA A 82 7.87 33.95 -5.91
N GLN A 83 7.79 33.09 -6.94
CA GLN A 83 6.60 32.97 -7.78
C GLN A 83 5.45 32.25 -7.07
N VAL A 84 5.70 31.31 -6.16
CA VAL A 84 4.62 30.54 -5.51
C VAL A 84 4.21 31.10 -4.14
N ALA A 85 5.10 31.85 -3.48
CA ALA A 85 4.87 32.41 -2.15
C ALA A 85 3.55 33.22 -2.06
N GLY A 86 2.78 32.96 -1.00
CA GLY A 86 1.46 33.53 -0.76
C GLY A 86 0.34 32.97 -1.64
N ARG A 87 0.65 32.00 -2.51
CA ARG A 87 -0.29 31.40 -3.49
C ARG A 87 -0.20 29.89 -3.53
N VAL A 88 0.50 29.25 -2.59
CA VAL A 88 0.78 27.81 -2.64
C VAL A 88 -0.51 27.01 -2.69
N TRP A 89 -1.49 27.31 -1.82
CA TRP A 89 -2.77 26.60 -1.81
C TRP A 89 -3.58 26.82 -3.10
N SER A 90 -3.67 28.06 -3.59
CA SER A 90 -4.46 28.38 -4.79
C SER A 90 -3.87 27.75 -6.05
N LEU A 91 -2.54 27.69 -6.16
CA LEU A 91 -1.82 27.02 -7.24
C LEU A 91 -1.92 25.50 -7.14
N SER A 92 -1.84 24.94 -5.93
CA SER A 92 -1.89 23.48 -5.70
C SER A 92 -3.18 22.84 -6.22
N GLN A 93 -4.28 23.58 -6.27
CA GLN A 93 -5.57 23.11 -6.79
C GLN A 93 -5.63 23.02 -8.32
N GLN A 94 -4.61 23.53 -9.03
CA GLN A 94 -4.57 23.63 -10.49
C GLN A 94 -3.62 22.59 -11.09
N ALA A 95 -3.90 22.15 -12.32
CA ALA A 95 -3.11 21.10 -12.99
C ALA A 95 -1.64 21.50 -13.23
N GLU A 96 -1.39 22.73 -13.69
CA GLU A 96 -0.03 23.25 -13.87
C GLU A 96 0.51 23.89 -12.58
N GLY A 97 -0.34 24.59 -11.82
CA GLY A 97 0.05 25.21 -10.55
C GLY A 97 0.60 24.22 -9.53
N CYS A 98 0.06 23.00 -9.44
CA CYS A 98 0.62 21.99 -8.53
C CYS A 98 2.02 21.51 -8.95
N ARG A 99 2.37 21.60 -10.23
CA ARG A 99 3.72 21.28 -10.73
C ARG A 99 4.69 22.42 -10.48
N GLU A 100 4.22 23.66 -10.55
CA GLU A 100 5.01 24.84 -10.15
C GLU A 100 5.37 24.76 -8.67
N VAL A 101 4.39 24.49 -7.79
CA VAL A 101 4.64 24.32 -6.35
C VAL A 101 5.61 23.16 -6.08
N GLN A 102 5.44 22.01 -6.74
CA GLN A 102 6.38 20.88 -6.57
C GLN A 102 7.81 21.23 -7.01
N ARG A 103 7.98 21.95 -8.12
CA ARG A 103 9.31 22.43 -8.57
C ARG A 103 9.91 23.44 -7.59
N ALA A 104 9.10 24.32 -7.02
CA ALA A 104 9.58 25.25 -6.00
C ALA A 104 10.04 24.53 -4.72
N ILE A 105 9.34 23.47 -4.30
CA ILE A 105 9.75 22.63 -3.16
C ILE A 105 11.06 21.87 -3.46
N ASP A 106 11.20 21.30 -4.67
CA ASP A 106 12.39 20.57 -5.08
C ASP A 106 13.61 21.50 -5.26
N GLY A 107 13.39 22.72 -5.75
CA GLY A 107 14.42 23.72 -6.03
C GLY A 107 14.71 24.69 -4.88
N ALA A 108 14.11 24.51 -3.70
CA ALA A 108 14.38 25.35 -2.54
C ALA A 108 15.86 25.25 -2.11
N ALA A 109 16.49 26.38 -1.83
CA ALA A 109 17.92 26.46 -1.51
C ALA A 109 18.27 25.94 -0.11
N SER A 110 17.29 25.90 0.80
CA SER A 110 17.45 25.36 2.15
C SER A 110 16.18 24.67 2.65
N ASP A 111 16.31 23.90 3.75
CA ASP A 111 15.15 23.29 4.40
C ASP A 111 14.20 24.35 4.98
N GLU A 112 14.70 25.49 5.47
CA GLU A 112 13.86 26.60 5.96
C GLU A 112 12.99 27.17 4.84
N GLU A 113 13.56 27.37 3.64
CA GLU A 113 12.81 27.85 2.48
C GLU A 113 11.77 26.81 2.04
N ARG A 114 12.15 25.53 2.02
CA ARG A 114 11.25 24.42 1.69
C ARG A 114 10.07 24.34 2.67
N VAL A 115 10.35 24.49 3.96
CA VAL A 115 9.35 24.50 5.04
C VAL A 115 8.45 25.72 4.89
N ALA A 116 8.97 26.90 4.56
CA ALA A 116 8.16 28.09 4.35
C ALA A 116 7.11 27.91 3.25
N ILE A 117 7.49 27.31 2.11
CA ILE A 117 6.55 26.97 1.02
C ILE A 117 5.53 25.93 1.51
N ALA A 118 6.00 24.87 2.16
CA ALA A 118 5.14 23.78 2.60
C ALA A 118 4.13 24.20 3.68
N ARG A 119 4.50 25.14 4.56
CA ARG A 119 3.64 25.65 5.65
C ARG A 119 2.40 26.37 5.14
N GLU A 120 2.40 26.92 3.92
CA GLU A 120 1.19 27.47 3.31
C GLU A 120 0.12 26.41 2.98
N MET A 121 0.44 25.11 3.07
CA MET A 121 -0.53 24.02 2.98
C MET A 121 -1.24 23.74 4.30
N TRP A 122 -0.84 24.38 5.40
CA TRP A 122 -1.53 24.25 6.68
C TRP A 122 -3.00 24.70 6.58
N SER A 123 -3.88 24.03 7.31
CA SER A 123 -5.35 24.12 7.22
C SER A 123 -5.94 23.64 5.89
N HIS A 124 -5.16 23.07 4.98
CA HIS A 124 -5.61 22.63 3.66
C HIS A 124 -5.27 21.18 3.34
N VAL A 125 -4.73 20.40 4.29
CA VAL A 125 -4.28 19.01 4.04
C VAL A 125 -5.46 18.11 3.69
N LEU A 126 -6.59 18.25 4.40
CA LEU A 126 -7.79 17.45 4.15
C LEU A 126 -8.41 17.76 2.78
N ASP A 127 -8.48 19.04 2.40
CA ASP A 127 -8.98 19.45 1.08
C ASP A 127 -8.02 19.00 -0.03
N ALA A 128 -6.71 19.12 0.20
CA ALA A 128 -5.69 18.64 -0.71
C ALA A 128 -5.79 17.13 -0.95
N ALA A 129 -6.09 16.35 0.10
CA ALA A 129 -6.30 14.91 0.01
C ALA A 129 -7.49 14.53 -0.90
N ARG A 130 -8.44 15.45 -1.11
CA ARG A 130 -9.62 15.25 -1.97
C ARG A 130 -9.42 15.78 -3.39
N CYS A 131 -8.38 16.60 -3.60
CA CYS A 131 -8.09 17.23 -4.89
C CYS A 131 -7.22 16.33 -5.80
N PRO A 132 -7.53 16.20 -7.11
CA PRO A 132 -6.69 15.46 -8.06
C PRO A 132 -5.29 16.08 -8.28
N HIS A 133 -5.08 17.34 -7.91
CA HIS A 133 -3.82 18.06 -8.10
C HIS A 133 -3.08 18.29 -6.78
N ALA A 134 -3.74 18.87 -5.78
CA ALA A 134 -3.09 19.27 -4.53
C ALA A 134 -2.59 18.09 -3.69
N ASN A 135 -3.16 16.88 -3.85
CA ASN A 135 -2.64 15.67 -3.20
C ASN A 135 -1.17 15.38 -3.55
N HIS A 136 -0.71 15.79 -4.75
CA HIS A 136 0.67 15.62 -5.16
C HIS A 136 1.61 16.56 -4.40
N VAL A 137 1.13 17.76 -4.07
CA VAL A 137 1.88 18.72 -3.25
C VAL A 137 2.05 18.19 -1.83
N VAL A 138 1.00 17.66 -1.20
CA VAL A 138 1.12 17.06 0.14
C VAL A 138 2.06 15.85 0.13
N GLN A 139 1.98 14.98 -0.88
CA GLN A 139 2.92 13.87 -1.02
C GLN A 139 4.37 14.35 -1.21
N LYS A 140 4.58 15.45 -1.95
CA LYS A 140 5.88 16.08 -2.13
C LYS A 140 6.40 16.62 -0.81
N VAL A 141 5.57 17.36 -0.07
CA VAL A 141 5.87 17.85 1.29
C VAL A 141 6.35 16.71 2.19
N ILE A 142 5.60 15.60 2.26
CA ILE A 142 5.99 14.43 3.07
C ILE A 142 7.32 13.80 2.62
N ALA A 143 7.60 13.81 1.32
CA ALA A 143 8.83 13.23 0.78
C ALA A 143 10.07 14.09 1.06
N THR A 144 9.93 15.42 1.13
CA THR A 144 11.06 16.35 1.11
C THR A 144 11.32 17.09 2.41
N LEU A 145 10.35 17.17 3.32
CA LEU A 145 10.56 17.84 4.61
C LEU A 145 11.32 16.92 5.61
N PRO A 146 12.09 17.52 6.54
CA PRO A 146 12.52 16.85 7.76
C PRO A 146 11.30 16.31 8.55
N ASN A 147 11.50 15.24 9.33
CA ASN A 147 10.39 14.62 10.07
C ASN A 147 9.74 15.62 11.04
N GLU A 148 10.56 16.43 11.70
CA GLU A 148 10.18 17.40 12.73
C GLU A 148 9.19 18.45 12.20
N GLU A 149 9.20 18.69 10.89
CA GLU A 149 8.37 19.69 10.23
C GLU A 149 7.07 19.12 9.63
N LEU A 150 6.85 17.81 9.74
CA LEU A 150 5.63 17.15 9.24
C LEU A 150 4.45 17.19 10.21
N SER A 151 4.63 17.71 11.42
CA SER A 151 3.59 17.75 12.46
C SER A 151 2.26 18.30 11.96
N PHE A 152 2.28 19.42 11.22
CA PHE A 152 1.05 20.03 10.71
C PHE A 152 0.25 19.11 9.76
N VAL A 153 0.93 18.28 8.97
CA VAL A 153 0.27 17.31 8.08
C VAL A 153 -0.36 16.20 8.91
N VAL A 154 0.37 15.67 9.89
CA VAL A 154 -0.10 14.56 10.72
C VAL A 154 -1.23 15.01 11.65
N ASP A 155 -1.12 16.20 12.22
CA ASP A 155 -2.11 16.79 13.12
C ASP A 155 -3.47 17.00 12.42
N GLU A 156 -3.48 17.54 11.21
CA GLU A 156 -4.72 17.68 10.41
C GLU A 156 -5.33 16.32 10.02
N VAL A 157 -4.49 15.32 9.74
CA VAL A 157 -4.94 13.95 9.45
C VAL A 157 -5.48 13.29 10.73
N LEU A 158 -4.94 13.59 11.90
CA LEU A 158 -5.39 13.09 13.19
C LEU A 158 -6.62 13.81 13.74
N GLU A 159 -6.96 14.99 13.22
CA GLU A 159 -8.12 15.76 13.69
C GLU A 159 -9.43 14.97 13.49
N GLY A 160 -10.15 14.74 14.60
CA GLY A 160 -11.41 14.01 14.61
C GLY A 160 -11.30 12.62 13.97
N SER A 161 -12.03 12.41 12.87
CA SER A 161 -12.04 11.14 12.11
C SER A 161 -11.36 11.25 10.74
N ASN A 162 -10.54 12.30 10.53
CA ASN A 162 -9.95 12.58 9.23
C ASN A 162 -9.05 11.44 8.72
N HIS A 163 -8.34 10.75 9.60
CA HIS A 163 -7.46 9.62 9.25
C HIS A 163 -8.20 8.55 8.45
N MET A 164 -9.42 8.18 8.84
CA MET A 164 -10.26 7.23 8.08
C MET A 164 -10.74 7.83 6.75
N GLN A 165 -11.17 9.10 6.75
CA GLN A 165 -11.64 9.76 5.53
C GLN A 165 -10.53 9.87 4.47
N VAL A 166 -9.32 10.23 4.90
CA VAL A 166 -8.14 10.36 4.04
C VAL A 166 -7.69 8.97 3.57
N ALA A 167 -7.60 7.97 4.46
CA ALA A 167 -7.23 6.60 4.12
C ALA A 167 -8.20 5.93 3.12
N CYS A 168 -9.49 6.26 3.21
CA CYS A 168 -10.54 5.76 2.32
C CYS A 168 -10.76 6.64 1.07
N HIS A 169 -9.91 7.64 0.79
CA HIS A 169 -10.02 8.45 -0.41
C HIS A 169 -9.07 7.98 -1.53
N LYS A 170 -9.50 8.09 -2.80
CA LYS A 170 -8.73 7.65 -3.99
C LYS A 170 -7.35 8.31 -4.12
N TYR A 171 -7.21 9.55 -3.63
CA TYR A 171 -5.95 10.28 -3.60
C TYR A 171 -5.37 10.32 -2.18
N GLY A 172 -6.22 10.50 -1.17
CA GLY A 172 -5.82 10.62 0.23
C GLY A 172 -5.10 9.38 0.74
N CYS A 173 -5.45 8.18 0.28
CA CYS A 173 -4.78 6.95 0.70
C CYS A 173 -3.28 6.97 0.40
N ARG A 174 -2.83 7.74 -0.61
CA ARG A 174 -1.42 7.92 -0.95
C ARG A 174 -0.70 8.81 0.05
N ILE A 175 -1.39 9.81 0.61
CA ILE A 175 -0.85 10.67 1.68
C ILE A 175 -0.60 9.81 2.92
N VAL A 176 -1.57 8.99 3.35
CA VAL A 176 -1.40 8.10 4.51
C VAL A 176 -0.27 7.09 4.28
N GLN A 177 -0.19 6.49 3.08
CA GLN A 177 0.93 5.60 2.73
C GLN A 177 2.28 6.31 2.87
N ARG A 178 2.41 7.55 2.39
CA ARG A 178 3.65 8.32 2.50
C ARG A 178 4.02 8.65 3.94
N LEU A 179 3.04 8.96 4.78
CA LEU A 179 3.27 9.17 6.22
C LEU A 179 3.77 7.90 6.90
N ILE A 180 3.18 6.74 6.60
CA ILE A 180 3.62 5.43 7.14
C ILE A 180 5.04 5.07 6.65
N GLU A 181 5.40 5.44 5.41
CA GLU A 181 6.73 5.18 4.85
C GLU A 181 7.84 5.98 5.56
N ARG A 182 7.50 7.09 6.24
CA ARG A 182 8.47 7.81 7.09
C ARG A 182 8.83 6.88 8.23
N ARG A 183 10.09 6.39 8.24
CA ARG A 183 10.56 5.38 9.20
C ARG A 183 10.09 5.75 10.61
N SER A 184 9.28 4.87 11.20
CA SER A 184 8.63 5.02 12.51
C SER A 184 9.59 5.26 13.68
N SER A 185 10.91 5.18 13.45
CA SER A 185 11.94 5.50 14.43
C SER A 185 12.09 7.01 14.60
N GLY A 186 11.25 7.61 15.44
CA GLY A 186 11.52 8.92 16.05
C GLY A 186 10.40 9.95 16.01
N GLN A 187 9.31 9.74 15.26
CA GLN A 187 8.19 10.69 15.20
C GLN A 187 6.95 10.16 15.92
N ALA A 188 6.67 10.71 17.11
CA ALA A 188 5.55 10.29 17.97
C ALA A 188 4.19 10.47 17.27
N GLU A 189 4.05 11.50 16.43
CA GLU A 189 2.83 11.82 15.69
C GLU A 189 2.49 10.74 14.66
N VAL A 190 3.47 10.26 13.88
CA VAL A 190 3.26 9.19 12.88
C VAL A 190 2.94 7.88 13.58
N ARG A 191 3.59 7.60 14.72
CA ARG A 191 3.25 6.44 15.54
C ARG A 191 1.79 6.51 16.02
N ARG A 192 1.35 7.66 16.53
CA ARG A 192 -0.06 7.89 16.90
C ARG A 192 -0.99 7.66 15.72
N LEU A 193 -0.68 8.20 14.53
CA LEU A 193 -1.47 7.95 13.32
C LEU A 193 -1.62 6.45 13.01
N VAL A 194 -0.53 5.68 13.11
CA VAL A 194 -0.60 4.23 12.92
C VAL A 194 -1.52 3.59 13.96
N ASP A 195 -1.40 3.96 15.24
CA ASP A 195 -2.24 3.41 16.31
C ASP A 195 -3.74 3.64 16.03
N VAL A 196 -4.15 4.86 15.62
CA VAL A 196 -5.56 5.14 15.29
C VAL A 196 -6.02 4.40 14.03
N LEU A 197 -5.15 4.24 13.02
CA LEU A 197 -5.48 3.47 11.81
C LEU A 197 -5.68 1.97 12.12
N LEU A 198 -4.98 1.43 13.11
CA LEU A 198 -5.14 0.03 13.51
C LEU A 198 -6.51 -0.25 14.16
N GLU A 199 -7.12 0.73 14.82
CA GLU A 199 -8.50 0.63 15.33
C GLU A 199 -9.51 0.36 14.20
N GLY A 200 -9.25 0.92 13.00
CA GLY A 200 -10.05 0.75 11.79
C GLY A 200 -9.54 -0.31 10.81
N ALA A 201 -8.57 -1.14 11.19
CA ALA A 201 -7.83 -2.00 10.25
C ALA A 201 -8.70 -2.95 9.42
N LEU A 202 -9.75 -3.54 10.01
CA LEU A 202 -10.67 -4.40 9.27
C LEU A 202 -11.42 -3.62 8.19
N ALA A 203 -12.03 -2.49 8.57
CA ALA A 203 -12.76 -1.65 7.63
C ALA A 203 -11.85 -1.16 6.49
N LEU A 204 -10.61 -0.75 6.81
CA LEU A 204 -9.63 -0.37 5.81
C LEU A 204 -9.27 -1.55 4.89
N SER A 205 -9.09 -2.75 5.44
CA SER A 205 -8.70 -3.95 4.68
C SER A 205 -9.71 -4.32 3.61
N LEU A 206 -11.00 -4.13 3.90
CA LEU A 206 -12.09 -4.46 2.99
C LEU A 206 -12.41 -3.32 2.01
N HIS A 207 -11.83 -2.13 2.20
CA HIS A 207 -12.13 -0.94 1.42
C HIS A 207 -11.29 -0.85 0.13
N THR A 208 -11.87 -0.34 -0.96
CA THR A 208 -11.22 -0.22 -2.29
C THR A 208 -9.93 0.60 -2.32
N TYR A 209 -9.79 1.59 -1.43
CA TYR A 209 -8.56 2.37 -1.26
C TYR A 209 -7.82 2.09 0.05
N GLY A 210 -8.56 1.71 1.10
CA GLY A 210 -7.99 1.49 2.43
C GLY A 210 -7.07 0.28 2.46
N ASN A 211 -7.32 -0.72 1.62
CA ASN A 211 -6.50 -1.94 1.56
C ASN A 211 -5.02 -1.64 1.26
N TYR A 212 -4.74 -0.58 0.49
CA TYR A 212 -3.35 -0.16 0.21
C TYR A 212 -2.68 0.45 1.45
N VAL A 213 -3.44 1.11 2.32
CA VAL A 213 -2.94 1.63 3.60
C VAL A 213 -2.58 0.46 4.50
N VAL A 214 -3.43 -0.57 4.58
CA VAL A 214 -3.16 -1.76 5.40
C VAL A 214 -1.95 -2.54 4.90
N GLN A 215 -1.82 -2.72 3.58
CA GLN A 215 -0.63 -3.32 2.98
C GLN A 215 0.64 -2.53 3.37
N ARG A 216 0.55 -1.20 3.40
CA ARG A 216 1.68 -0.36 3.81
C ARG A 216 2.02 -0.49 5.30
N LEU A 217 1.01 -0.63 6.15
CA LEU A 217 1.19 -0.91 7.57
C LEU A 217 1.93 -2.25 7.79
N LEU A 218 1.60 -3.30 7.04
CA LEU A 218 2.31 -4.59 7.13
C LEU A 218 3.81 -4.47 6.80
N GLU A 219 4.17 -3.54 5.90
CA GLU A 219 5.56 -3.33 5.47
C GLU A 219 6.37 -2.45 6.43
N HIS A 220 5.78 -1.41 7.03
CA HIS A 220 6.52 -0.35 7.72
C HIS A 220 6.11 -0.11 9.18
N ALA A 221 4.99 -0.67 9.66
CA ALA A 221 4.61 -0.50 11.06
C ALA A 221 5.64 -1.14 12.00
N GLU A 222 5.70 -0.65 13.24
CA GLU A 222 6.56 -1.26 14.25
C GLU A 222 6.17 -2.71 14.50
N PRO A 223 7.09 -3.59 14.96
CA PRO A 223 6.79 -5.00 15.16
C PRO A 223 5.54 -5.27 16.03
N ALA A 224 5.32 -4.47 17.09
CA ALA A 224 4.14 -4.59 17.95
C ALA A 224 2.83 -4.23 17.23
N GLN A 225 2.86 -3.13 16.47
CA GLN A 225 1.73 -2.67 15.64
C GLN A 225 1.42 -3.66 14.51
N ARG A 226 2.45 -4.23 13.88
CA ARG A 226 2.30 -5.26 12.85
C ARG A 226 1.68 -6.54 13.41
N LEU A 227 2.09 -6.97 14.61
CA LEU A 227 1.50 -8.11 15.28
C LEU A 227 0.00 -7.90 15.56
N GLN A 228 -0.39 -6.72 16.06
CA GLN A 228 -1.80 -6.36 16.25
C GLN A 228 -2.58 -6.42 14.93
N LEU A 229 -1.99 -5.94 13.84
CA LEU A 229 -2.60 -5.99 12.52
C LEU A 229 -2.80 -7.43 12.03
N VAL A 230 -1.78 -8.28 12.15
CA VAL A 230 -1.87 -9.70 11.80
C VAL A 230 -2.94 -10.40 12.62
N GLU A 231 -3.04 -10.12 13.91
CA GLU A 231 -4.06 -10.70 14.77
C GLU A 231 -5.47 -10.25 14.37
N THR A 232 -5.64 -8.99 13.95
CA THR A 232 -6.91 -8.51 13.38
C THR A 232 -7.28 -9.26 12.11
N ILE A 233 -6.31 -9.52 11.23
CA ILE A 233 -6.53 -10.30 10.00
C ILE A 233 -6.94 -11.75 10.33
N ARG A 234 -6.27 -12.38 11.30
CA ARG A 234 -6.56 -13.77 11.73
C ARG A 234 -7.96 -13.93 12.29
N HIS A 235 -8.44 -12.98 13.08
CA HIS A 235 -9.80 -13.01 13.61
C HIS A 235 -10.89 -12.79 12.56
N ASN A 236 -10.53 -12.27 11.37
CA ASN A 236 -11.49 -11.87 10.35
C ASN A 236 -11.25 -12.56 8.99
N LEU A 237 -10.57 -13.71 8.96
CA LEU A 237 -10.19 -14.42 7.73
C LEU A 237 -11.37 -14.63 6.77
N ALA A 238 -12.54 -14.98 7.31
CA ALA A 238 -13.76 -15.21 6.56
C ALA A 238 -14.18 -13.96 5.75
N ASP A 239 -14.17 -12.78 6.36
CA ASP A 239 -14.52 -11.51 5.69
C ASP A 239 -13.42 -11.07 4.73
N MET A 240 -12.16 -11.28 5.11
CA MET A 240 -11.00 -10.98 4.28
C MET A 240 -11.09 -11.75 2.96
N CYS A 241 -11.41 -13.05 2.98
CA CYS A 241 -11.47 -13.83 1.76
C CYS A 241 -12.71 -13.58 0.90
N ARG A 242 -13.85 -13.23 1.51
CA ARG A 242 -15.06 -12.88 0.75
C ARG A 242 -14.93 -11.53 0.04
N SER A 243 -13.98 -10.69 0.45
CA SER A 243 -13.72 -9.40 -0.17
C SER A 243 -12.58 -9.48 -1.19
N PRO A 244 -12.74 -8.92 -2.40
CA PRO A 244 -11.63 -8.84 -3.36
C PRO A 244 -10.46 -8.01 -2.82
N HIS A 245 -10.72 -7.03 -1.95
CA HIS A 245 -9.69 -6.21 -1.31
C HIS A 245 -9.07 -6.93 -0.11
N GLY A 246 -9.90 -7.58 0.71
CA GLY A 246 -9.43 -8.36 1.85
C GLY A 246 -8.46 -9.47 1.44
N CYS A 247 -8.74 -10.19 0.34
CA CYS A 247 -7.84 -11.20 -0.23
C CYS A 247 -6.44 -10.63 -0.52
N THR A 248 -6.36 -9.40 -1.06
CA THR A 248 -5.06 -8.77 -1.36
C THR A 248 -4.28 -8.44 -0.10
N VAL A 249 -4.96 -7.97 0.96
CA VAL A 249 -4.34 -7.70 2.25
C VAL A 249 -3.87 -8.99 2.92
N LEU A 250 -4.68 -10.05 2.87
CA LEU A 250 -4.30 -11.36 3.40
C LEU A 250 -3.05 -11.91 2.71
N LEU A 251 -2.98 -11.81 1.38
CA LEU A 251 -1.79 -12.20 0.62
C LEU A 251 -0.56 -11.34 0.97
N ALA A 252 -0.75 -10.05 1.23
CA ALA A 252 0.33 -9.18 1.68
C ALA A 252 0.81 -9.58 3.08
N ALA A 253 -0.09 -9.89 4.01
CA ALA A 253 0.27 -10.32 5.36
C ALA A 253 1.12 -11.60 5.36
N ILE A 254 0.73 -12.58 4.54
CA ILE A 254 1.50 -13.82 4.35
C ILE A 254 2.91 -13.52 3.80
N ARG A 255 3.07 -12.52 2.92
CA ARG A 255 4.37 -12.17 2.33
C ARG A 255 5.27 -11.38 3.28
N CYS A 256 4.68 -10.50 4.09
CA CYS A 256 5.40 -9.65 5.04
C CYS A 256 5.86 -10.45 6.26
N GLU A 257 5.09 -11.46 6.68
CA GLU A 257 5.47 -12.36 7.76
C GLU A 257 6.50 -13.40 7.28
N GLN A 258 7.46 -13.71 8.15
CA GLN A 258 8.47 -14.76 7.94
C GLN A 258 8.43 -15.73 9.12
N GLY A 259 8.71 -17.01 8.90
CA GLY A 259 8.75 -18.02 9.96
C GLY A 259 7.38 -18.32 10.57
N LEU A 260 7.30 -18.34 11.91
CA LEU A 260 6.12 -18.85 12.64
C LEU A 260 4.82 -18.06 12.34
N GLY A 261 4.89 -16.74 12.22
CA GLY A 261 3.71 -15.90 11.94
C GLY A 261 3.06 -16.21 10.60
N GLN A 262 3.88 -16.47 9.58
CA GLN A 262 3.43 -16.90 8.25
C GLN A 262 2.77 -18.28 8.30
N GLY A 263 3.37 -19.22 9.03
CA GLY A 263 2.84 -20.57 9.21
C GLY A 263 1.48 -20.59 9.91
N LEU A 264 1.29 -19.75 10.93
CA LEU A 264 0.00 -19.61 11.63
C LEU A 264 -1.09 -19.05 10.72
N LEU A 265 -0.81 -17.99 9.97
CA LEU A 265 -1.75 -17.45 8.98
C LEU A 265 -2.12 -18.49 7.92
N ALA A 266 -1.14 -19.19 7.35
CA ALA A 266 -1.37 -20.21 6.34
C ALA A 266 -2.22 -21.37 6.89
N ARG A 267 -1.94 -21.82 8.12
CA ARG A 267 -2.71 -22.88 8.78
C ARG A 267 -4.15 -22.46 9.04
N ASP A 268 -4.36 -21.26 9.57
CA ASP A 268 -5.70 -20.78 9.92
C ASP A 268 -6.56 -20.60 8.65
N ILE A 269 -5.96 -20.19 7.52
CA ILE A 269 -6.62 -20.14 6.20
C ILE A 269 -7.07 -21.52 5.70
N VAL A 270 -6.22 -22.54 5.86
CA VAL A 270 -6.52 -23.92 5.39
C VAL A 270 -7.66 -24.53 6.19
N ARG A 271 -7.74 -24.21 7.48
CA ARG A 271 -8.76 -24.74 8.38
C ARG A 271 -10.14 -24.12 8.17
N GLU A 272 -10.22 -22.94 7.54
CA GLU A 272 -11.51 -22.31 7.28
C GLU A 272 -12.19 -22.95 6.05
N GLU A 273 -13.31 -23.64 6.29
CA GLU A 273 -14.06 -24.33 5.24
C GLU A 273 -14.51 -23.38 4.11
N GLY A 274 -14.26 -23.79 2.87
CA GLY A 274 -14.67 -23.04 1.66
C GLY A 274 -13.80 -21.83 1.31
N LEU A 275 -12.94 -21.38 2.23
CA LEU A 275 -12.07 -20.22 2.04
C LEU A 275 -11.01 -20.48 0.94
N ALA A 276 -10.50 -21.72 0.91
CA ALA A 276 -9.59 -22.20 -0.12
C ALA A 276 -10.14 -22.07 -1.54
N GLU A 277 -11.44 -22.34 -1.72
CA GLU A 277 -12.11 -22.28 -3.02
C GLU A 277 -12.40 -20.84 -3.45
N VAL A 278 -12.56 -19.91 -2.52
CA VAL A 278 -12.75 -18.48 -2.81
C VAL A 278 -11.43 -17.87 -3.30
N ILE A 279 -10.31 -18.16 -2.63
CA ILE A 279 -8.98 -17.71 -3.07
C ILE A 279 -8.62 -18.29 -4.45
N LYS A 280 -9.03 -19.55 -4.76
CA LYS A 280 -8.80 -20.15 -6.09
C LYS A 280 -9.54 -19.45 -7.23
N LYS A 281 -10.64 -18.75 -6.94
CA LYS A 281 -11.51 -18.08 -7.93
C LYS A 281 -11.20 -16.60 -8.15
N THR A 282 -10.41 -16.00 -7.26
CA THR A 282 -10.07 -14.57 -7.24
C THR A 282 -8.70 -14.34 -7.85
#